data_AF-A0A9E3N2Y7-F1
#
_entry.id   AF-A0A9E3N2Y7-F1
#
_cell.length_a   1.000
_cell.length_b   1.000
_cell.length_c   1.000
_cell.angle_alpha   90.00
_cell.angle_beta   90.00
_cell.angle_gamma   90.00
#
_symmetry.space_group_name_H-M   'P 1'
#
loop_
_entity.id
_entity.type
_entity.pdbx_description
1 polymer ?
#
loop_
_entity_poly.entity_id
_entity_poly.type
_entity_poly.pdbx_seq_one_letter_code
_entity_poly.pdbx_strand_id
1 'polypeptide(L)' 'GVDTGLTHIAAAFVRPTVELYCDSPRWKTEGNWSPRIVNLGDMGTAPGVAEVVAAARRLLESR' A
#
# COMPACT_ATOMS: atom_id res chain seq x y z
N GLY A 1 -1.61 -3.02 4.47
CA GLY A 1 -2.92 -3.08 5.15
C GLY A 1 -3.91 -2.24 4.39
N VAL A 2 -5.14 -2.11 4.88
CA VAL A 2 -6.11 -1.13 4.37
C VAL A 2 -5.81 0.28 4.92
N ASP A 3 -6.38 1.32 4.31
CA ASP A 3 -6.24 2.74 4.72
C ASP A 3 -6.67 2.96 6.18
N THR A 4 -5.73 2.76 7.10
CA THR A 4 -5.91 2.78 8.55
C THR A 4 -4.62 3.22 9.21
N GLY A 5 -4.72 3.83 10.40
CA GLY A 5 -3.56 4.36 11.11
C GLY A 5 -2.41 3.36 11.33
N LEU A 6 -2.70 2.07 11.49
CA LEU A 6 -1.65 1.04 11.63
C LEU A 6 -0.85 0.82 10.34
N THR A 7 -1.50 0.90 9.17
CA THR A 7 -0.79 0.84 7.88
C THR A 7 0.13 2.06 7.73
N HIS A 8 -0.36 3.24 8.09
CA HIS A 8 0.44 4.49 8.10
C HIS A 8 1.63 4.40 9.05
N ILE A 9 1.45 3.83 10.25
CA ILE A 9 2.56 3.61 11.20
C ILE A 9 3.60 2.64 10.60
N ALA A 10 3.19 1.54 9.98
CA ALA A 10 4.13 0.61 9.35
C ALA A 10 4.94 1.29 8.22
N ALA A 11 4.27 2.11 7.39
CA ALA A 11 4.90 2.88 6.33
C ALA A 11 5.87 3.95 6.89
N ALA A 12 5.52 4.60 8.00
CA ALA A 12 6.39 5.57 8.68
C ALA A 12 7.68 4.93 9.22
N PHE A 13 7.63 3.67 9.66
CA PHE A 13 8.79 2.87 10.05
C PHE A 13 9.52 2.22 8.86
N VAL A 14 9.20 2.62 7.62
CA VAL A 14 9.87 2.14 6.39
C VAL A 14 9.79 0.61 6.27
N ARG A 15 8.74 0.01 6.84
CA ARG A 15 8.46 -1.41 6.65
C ARG A 15 7.98 -1.62 5.21
N PRO A 16 8.36 -2.72 4.53
CA PRO A 16 7.69 -3.17 3.31
C PRO A 16 6.17 -3.12 3.47
N THR A 17 5.51 -2.17 2.80
CA THR A 17 4.10 -1.90 3.00
C THR A 17 3.38 -1.85 1.66
N VAL A 18 2.38 -2.72 1.51
CA VAL A 18 1.34 -2.56 0.49
C VAL A 18 0.12 -1.94 1.17
N GLU A 19 -0.25 -0.73 0.76
CA GLU A 19 -1.43 -0.02 1.23
C GLU A 19 -2.57 -0.18 0.23
N LEU A 20 -3.75 -0.55 0.73
CA LEU A 20 -4.92 -0.94 -0.07
C LEU A 20 -6.04 0.08 0.09
N TYR A 21 -6.48 0.59 -1.06
CA TYR A 21 -7.59 1.52 -1.21
C TYR A 21 -8.76 0.84 -1.91
N CYS A 22 -9.96 1.02 -1.35
CA CYS A 22 -11.20 0.48 -1.92
C CYS A 22 -12.33 1.52 -1.87
N ASP A 23 -12.50 2.20 -0.73
CA ASP A 23 -13.61 3.14 -0.48
C ASP A 23 -13.11 4.55 -0.09
N SER A 24 -11.79 4.76 -0.09
CA SER A 24 -11.17 6.07 0.11
C SER A 24 -10.34 6.45 -1.12
N PRO A 25 -10.30 7.74 -1.47
CA PRO A 25 -9.55 8.19 -2.63
C PRO A 25 -8.06 8.16 -2.30
N ARG A 26 -7.29 7.44 -3.11
CA ARG A 26 -5.87 7.16 -2.83
C ARG A 26 -5.03 8.42 -2.62
N TRP A 27 -5.23 9.43 -3.47
CA TRP A 27 -4.47 10.69 -3.45
C TRP A 27 -4.52 11.45 -2.11
N LYS A 28 -5.51 11.17 -1.26
CA LYS A 28 -5.72 11.89 -0.01
C LYS A 28 -4.79 11.42 1.12
N THR A 29 -4.44 10.13 1.14
CA THR A 29 -3.66 9.54 2.26
C THR A 29 -2.48 8.70 1.81
N GLU A 30 -2.22 8.55 0.51
CA GLU A 30 -1.16 7.65 0.03
C GLU A 30 0.24 7.98 0.55
N GLY A 31 0.95 6.95 0.99
CA GLY A 31 2.35 7.08 1.37
C GLY A 31 3.27 7.20 0.16
N ASN A 32 4.06 8.27 0.09
CA ASN A 32 4.98 8.55 -1.03
C ASN A 32 6.43 8.87 -0.61
N TRP A 33 6.74 8.81 0.70
CA TRP A 33 8.05 9.18 1.26
C TRP A 33 9.11 8.07 1.21
N SER A 34 8.75 6.88 0.73
CA SER A 34 9.68 5.73 0.68
C SER A 34 9.39 4.84 -0.53
N PRO A 35 10.44 4.32 -1.19
CA PRO A 35 10.27 3.32 -2.25
C PRO A 35 9.79 1.96 -1.71
N ARG A 36 9.69 1.79 -0.39
CA ARG A 36 9.19 0.55 0.26
C ARG A 36 7.68 0.55 0.48
N ILE A 37 6.97 1.51 -0.10
CA ILE A 37 5.51 1.66 -0.04
C ILE A 37 4.95 1.48 -1.45
N VAL A 38 3.90 0.66 -1.58
CA VAL A 38 3.12 0.51 -2.81
C VAL A 38 1.66 0.70 -2.48
N ASN A 39 1.02 1.67 -3.14
CA ASN A 39 -0.39 2.01 -2.95
C ASN A 39 -1.22 1.44 -4.11
N LEU A 40 -2.16 0.55 -3.81
CA LEU A 40 -2.98 -0.15 -4.80
C LEU A 40 -4.48 0.12 -4.62
N GLY A 41 -5.19 0.14 -5.74
CA GLY A 41 -6.61 0.47 -5.79
C GLY A 41 -6.90 1.97 -5.67
N ASP A 42 -8.18 2.28 -5.67
CA ASP A 42 -8.72 3.62 -5.45
C ASP A 42 -10.19 3.52 -5.00
N MET A 43 -10.83 4.67 -4.75
CA MET A 43 -12.27 4.73 -4.43
C MET A 43 -13.11 4.03 -5.52
N GLY A 44 -13.92 3.06 -5.11
CA GLY A 44 -14.75 2.25 -6.01
C GLY A 44 -13.97 1.27 -6.88
N THR A 45 -12.64 1.21 -6.75
CA THR A 45 -11.75 0.42 -7.60
C THR A 45 -10.78 -0.38 -6.73
N ALA A 46 -11.28 -1.45 -6.10
CA ALA A 46 -10.44 -2.33 -5.30
C ALA A 46 -9.37 -3.04 -6.15
N PRO A 47 -8.15 -3.25 -5.63
CA PRO A 47 -7.09 -3.92 -6.37
C PRO A 47 -7.35 -5.42 -6.49
N GLY A 48 -6.77 -6.04 -7.53
CA GLY A 48 -6.86 -7.48 -7.73
C GLY A 48 -5.94 -8.26 -6.79
N VAL A 49 -6.33 -9.49 -6.40
CA VAL A 49 -5.51 -10.34 -5.53
C VAL A 49 -4.11 -10.58 -6.12
N ALA A 50 -4.03 -10.83 -7.43
CA ALA A 50 -2.75 -11.07 -8.11
C ALA A 50 -1.83 -9.83 -8.07
N GLU A 51 -2.40 -8.64 -8.19
CA GLU A 51 -1.69 -7.36 -8.12
C GLU A 51 -1.09 -7.14 -6.72
N VAL A 52 -1.89 -7.39 -5.67
CA VAL A 52 -1.45 -7.29 -4.27
C VAL A 52 -0.31 -8.28 -3.97
N VAL A 53 -0.44 -9.53 -4.42
CA VAL A 53 0.59 -10.56 -4.24
C VAL A 53 1.88 -10.19 -4.96
N ALA A 54 1.79 -9.66 -6.19
CA ALA A 54 2.96 -9.22 -6.95
C ALA A 54 3.69 -8.06 -6.26
N ALA A 55 2.95 -7.05 -5.78
CA ALA A 55 3.52 -5.94 -5.03
C ALA A 55 4.20 -6.39 -3.74
N ALA A 56 3.57 -7.29 -2.99
CA ALA A 56 4.15 -7.84 -1.76
C ALA A 56 5.46 -8.58 -2.02
N ARG A 57 5.51 -9.43 -3.06
CA ARG A 57 6.75 -10.14 -3.46
C ARG A 57 7.87 -9.17 -3.82
N ARG A 58 7.58 -8.18 -4.68
CA ARG A 58 8.54 -7.14 -5.06
C ARG A 58 9.17 -6.45 -3.85
N LEU A 59 8.37 -6.08 -2.85
CA LEU A 59 8.84 -5.38 -1.65
C LEU A 59 9.67 -6.28 -0.70
N LEU A 60 9.46 -7.60 -0.74
CA LEU A 60 10.21 -8.57 0.05
C LEU A 60 11.53 -8.97 -0.61
N GLU A 61 11.59 -8.96 -1.94
CA GLU A 61 12.79 -9.27 -2.73
C GLU A 61 13.81 -8.12 -2.75
N SER A 62 13.36 -6.87 -2.60
CA SER A 62 14.21 -5.66 -2.60
C SER A 62 15.00 -5.46 -1.29
N ARG A 63 15.69 -6.49 -0.81
CA ARG A 63 16.40 -6.49 0.48
C ARG A 63 17.48 -5.41 0.56
#